data_AF-A0A522EAW3-F1
#
_entry.id   AF-A0A522EAW3-F1
#
_cell.length_a   1.000
_cell.length_b   1.000
_cell.length_c   1.000
_cell.angle_alpha   90.00
_cell.angle_beta   90.00
_cell.angle_gamma   90.00
#
_symmetry.space_group_name_H-M   'P 1'
#
loop_
_entity.id
_entity.type
_entity.pdbx_description
1 polymer ?
#
loop_
_entity_poly.entity_id
_entity_poly.type
_entity_poly.pdbx_seq_one_letter_code
_entity_poly.pdbx_strand_id
1 'polypeptide(L)'
;MEHRFVIGIGSQRTGSTLLHHLLEASTNIFMHPLKELHYFDTLHRIRPKEALRDYSLRQMAREVEKIVTAKDLNFLTKKRYKCYLRANKILATNTIENINYLDLFRPCLMNTDLLGEVTPEYMLLNDIAIENMKSVIGENAAIILICR
;
A
#
# COMPACT_ATOMS: atom_id res chain seq x y z
N MET A 1 5.82 -19.84 0.50
CA MET A 1 4.98 -19.40 -0.63
C MET A 1 5.54 -18.08 -1.09
N GLU A 2 5.89 -18.00 -2.37
CA GLU A 2 6.33 -16.75 -2.99
C GLU A 2 5.08 -15.99 -3.44
N HIS A 3 4.91 -14.76 -2.96
CA HIS A 3 3.78 -13.92 -3.36
C HIS A 3 4.14 -13.18 -4.64
N ARG A 4 3.22 -13.14 -5.61
CA ARG A 4 3.38 -12.36 -6.84
C ARG A 4 2.69 -11.01 -6.68
N PHE A 5 3.39 -9.94 -7.05
CA PHE A 5 2.88 -8.58 -6.93
C PHE A 5 2.21 -8.07 -8.20
N VAL A 6 1.19 -7.24 -8.03
CA VAL A 6 0.54 -6.44 -9.07
C VAL A 6 0.56 -4.97 -8.65
N ILE A 7 1.43 -4.16 -9.26
CA ILE A 7 1.65 -2.77 -8.87
C ILE A 7 1.05 -1.83 -9.92
N GLY A 8 0.10 -1.01 -9.51
CA GLY A 8 -0.41 0.08 -10.32
C GLY A 8 0.45 1.33 -10.17
N ILE A 9 0.94 1.87 -11.29
CA ILE A 9 1.72 3.10 -11.38
C ILE A 9 1.08 4.04 -12.41
N GLY A 10 1.42 5.33 -12.40
CA GLY A 10 0.90 6.27 -13.40
C GLY A 10 0.90 7.71 -12.95
N SER A 11 0.38 8.61 -13.80
CA SER A 11 0.30 10.02 -13.40
C SER A 11 -0.86 10.26 -12.43
N GLN A 12 -0.75 11.28 -11.60
CA GLN A 12 -1.83 11.67 -10.69
C GLN A 12 -3.11 11.98 -11.47
N ARG A 13 -4.26 11.66 -10.87
CA ARG A 13 -5.61 11.91 -11.43
C ARG A 13 -5.93 11.18 -12.74
N THR A 14 -5.29 10.04 -12.99
CA THR A 14 -5.57 9.14 -14.13
C THR A 14 -6.63 8.06 -13.85
N GLY A 15 -7.21 8.02 -12.64
CA GLY A 15 -8.17 6.99 -12.26
C GLY A 15 -7.55 5.79 -11.53
N SER A 16 -6.40 5.97 -10.86
CA SER A 16 -5.78 4.97 -9.98
C SER A 16 -6.75 4.35 -8.96
N THR A 17 -7.65 5.16 -8.39
CA THR A 17 -8.72 4.69 -7.49
C THR A 17 -9.73 3.79 -8.20
N LEU A 18 -10.07 4.06 -9.46
CA LEU A 18 -10.96 3.19 -10.24
C LEU A 18 -10.26 1.87 -10.58
N LEU A 19 -8.98 1.90 -11.01
CA LEU A 19 -8.21 0.68 -11.25
C LEU A 19 -8.15 -0.19 -10.00
N HIS A 20 -7.80 0.40 -8.85
CA HIS A 20 -7.77 -0.30 -7.56
C HIS A 20 -9.10 -1.00 -7.28
N HIS A 21 -10.22 -0.30 -7.46
CA HIS A 21 -11.55 -0.86 -7.26
C HIS A 21 -11.89 -1.99 -8.24
N LEU A 22 -11.54 -1.83 -9.53
CA LEU A 22 -11.80 -2.85 -10.56
C LEU A 22 -11.02 -4.13 -10.29
N LEU A 23 -9.73 -4.01 -9.94
CA LEU A 23 -8.89 -5.16 -9.59
C LEU A 23 -9.43 -5.86 -8.34
N GLU A 24 -9.81 -5.11 -7.31
CA GLU A 24 -10.38 -5.67 -6.08
C GLU A 24 -11.72 -6.39 -6.34
N ALA A 25 -12.59 -5.82 -7.18
CA ALA A 25 -13.93 -6.36 -7.42
C ALA A 25 -13.96 -7.52 -8.44
N SER A 26 -13.01 -7.54 -9.38
CA SER A 26 -13.09 -8.42 -10.57
C SER A 26 -12.00 -9.49 -10.63
N THR A 27 -11.09 -9.54 -9.66
CA THR A 27 -9.98 -10.51 -9.62
C THR A 27 -9.81 -11.11 -8.22
N ASN A 28 -8.94 -12.10 -8.10
CA ASN A 28 -8.53 -12.68 -6.82
C ASN A 28 -7.32 -11.97 -6.18
N ILE A 29 -6.92 -10.80 -6.70
CA ILE A 29 -5.81 -10.02 -6.15
C ILE A 29 -6.23 -9.40 -4.82
N PHE A 30 -5.43 -9.60 -3.78
CA PHE A 30 -5.60 -8.82 -2.55
C PHE A 30 -5.04 -7.41 -2.78
N MET A 31 -5.91 -6.47 -3.13
CA MET A 31 -5.56 -5.06 -3.23
C MET A 31 -5.42 -4.45 -1.83
N HIS A 32 -4.27 -3.84 -1.53
CA HIS A 32 -3.97 -3.26 -0.22
C HIS A 32 -5.07 -2.24 0.18
N PRO A 33 -5.59 -2.28 1.43
CA PRO A 33 -6.69 -1.41 1.85
C PRO A 33 -6.25 0.05 2.06
N LEU A 34 -4.99 0.29 2.43
CA LEU A 34 -4.39 1.63 2.38
C LEU A 34 -3.99 1.89 0.93
N LYS A 35 -4.67 2.84 0.28
CA LYS A 35 -4.30 3.32 -1.06
C LYS A 35 -3.02 4.14 -0.96
N GLU A 36 -2.20 4.04 -2.00
CA GLU A 36 -0.95 4.81 -2.14
C GLU A 36 -0.02 4.59 -0.95
N LEU A 37 0.66 3.42 -0.95
CA LEU A 37 1.58 3.04 0.12
C LEU A 37 2.79 3.97 0.22
N HIS A 38 3.18 4.57 -0.91
CA HIS A 38 4.34 5.45 -1.01
C HIS A 38 5.61 4.86 -0.39
N TYR A 39 5.83 3.54 -0.56
CA TYR A 39 6.96 2.88 0.05
C TYR A 39 8.25 3.21 -0.70
N PHE A 40 8.30 2.93 -2.00
CA PHE A 40 9.53 3.06 -2.80
C PHE A 40 9.91 4.52 -3.08
N ASP A 41 8.95 5.39 -3.38
CA ASP A 41 9.20 6.82 -3.61
C ASP A 41 9.71 7.51 -2.33
N THR A 42 9.20 7.12 -1.15
CA THR A 42 9.72 7.62 0.13
C THR A 42 11.10 7.03 0.46
N LEU A 43 11.30 5.72 0.23
CA LEU A 43 12.58 5.05 0.46
C LEU A 43 13.71 5.70 -0.37
N HIS A 44 13.41 6.05 -1.62
CA HIS A 44 14.34 6.69 -2.54
C HIS A 44 14.30 8.23 -2.52
N ARG A 45 13.64 8.82 -1.51
CA ARG A 45 13.61 10.27 -1.24
C ARG A 45 13.02 11.14 -2.36
N ILE A 46 12.22 10.54 -3.25
CA ILE A 46 11.39 11.29 -4.21
C ILE A 46 10.27 12.00 -3.44
N ARG A 47 9.76 11.35 -2.38
CA ARG A 47 8.84 11.93 -1.41
C ARG A 47 9.56 12.19 -0.07
N PRO A 48 9.28 13.32 0.62
CA PRO A 48 9.75 13.53 1.99
C PRO A 48 9.19 12.47 2.95
N LYS A 49 10.04 11.94 3.83
CA LYS A 49 9.65 10.89 4.80
C LYS A 49 8.58 11.37 5.77
N GLU A 50 8.68 12.63 6.17
CA GLU A 50 7.75 13.31 7.06
C GLU A 50 6.36 13.34 6.43
N ALA A 51 6.27 13.52 5.12
CA ALA A 51 4.98 13.57 4.42
C ALA A 51 4.23 12.23 4.49
N LEU A 52 4.92 11.10 4.38
CA LEU A 52 4.33 9.76 4.56
C LEU A 52 3.95 9.50 6.02
N ARG A 53 4.83 9.87 6.95
CA ARG A 53 4.59 9.71 8.38
C ARG A 53 3.38 10.50 8.85
N ASP A 54 3.32 11.78 8.50
CA ASP A 54 2.23 12.68 8.87
C ASP A 54 0.91 12.26 8.23
N TYR A 55 0.96 11.78 6.98
CA TYR A 55 -0.21 11.19 6.32
C TYR A 55 -0.75 9.99 7.12
N SER A 56 0.13 9.06 7.48
CA SER A 56 -0.24 7.85 8.22
C SER A 56 -0.77 8.18 9.63
N LEU A 57 -0.17 9.17 10.32
CA LEU A 57 -0.66 9.67 11.61
C LEU A 57 -2.06 10.28 11.49
N ARG A 58 -2.32 11.10 10.47
CA ARG A 58 -3.66 11.66 10.22
C ARG A 58 -4.70 10.58 9.94
N GLN A 59 -4.35 9.55 9.18
CA GLN A 59 -5.24 8.41 8.94
C GLN A 59 -5.56 7.66 10.24
N MET A 60 -4.56 7.41 11.09
CA MET A 60 -4.80 6.78 12.38
C MET A 60 -5.68 7.63 13.30
N ALA A 61 -5.45 8.94 13.37
CA ALA A 61 -6.28 9.84 14.18
C ALA A 61 -7.76 9.77 13.74
N ARG A 62 -8.02 9.73 12.43
CA ARG A 62 -9.38 9.54 11.87
C ARG A 62 -9.99 8.20 12.27
N GLU A 63 -9.23 7.11 12.22
CA GLU A 63 -9.77 5.82 12.64
C GLU A 63 -10.02 5.76 14.15
N VAL A 64 -9.23 6.44 14.98
CA VAL A 64 -9.51 6.55 16.43
C VAL A 64 -10.87 7.21 16.64
N GLU A 65 -11.13 8.34 15.98
CA GLU A 65 -12.42 9.03 16.08
C GLU A 65 -13.58 8.17 15.59
N LYS A 66 -13.40 7.46 14.48
CA LYS A 66 -14.39 6.50 13.97
C LYS A 66 -14.67 5.36 14.95
N ILE A 67 -13.65 4.86 15.65
CA ILE A 67 -13.82 3.80 16.66
C ILE A 67 -14.59 4.34 17.87
N VAL A 68 -14.24 5.54 18.34
CA VAL A 68 -14.90 6.18 19.49
C VAL A 68 -16.37 6.49 19.20
N THR A 69 -16.70 6.85 17.96
CA THR A 69 -18.07 7.22 17.54
C THR A 69 -18.88 6.06 16.97
N ALA A 70 -18.29 4.87 16.82
CA ALA A 70 -18.95 3.73 16.21
C ALA A 70 -20.05 3.17 17.11
N LYS A 71 -21.23 2.90 16.51
CA LYS A 71 -22.33 2.18 17.18
C LYS A 71 -22.05 0.69 17.38
N ASP A 72 -21.18 0.12 16.55
CA ASP A 72 -20.80 -1.29 16.57
C ASP A 72 -19.32 -1.43 16.14
N LEU A 73 -18.61 -2.39 16.73
CA LEU A 73 -17.18 -2.60 16.52
C LEU A 73 -16.85 -3.85 15.70
N ASN A 74 -17.83 -4.52 15.07
CA ASN A 74 -17.57 -5.75 14.32
C ASN A 74 -16.57 -5.56 13.18
N PHE A 75 -16.47 -4.36 12.61
CA PHE A 75 -15.48 -4.05 11.58
C PHE A 75 -14.03 -4.23 12.06
N LEU A 76 -13.75 -4.09 13.36
CA LEU A 76 -12.42 -4.31 13.95
C LEU A 76 -11.95 -5.76 13.84
N THR A 77 -12.88 -6.71 13.72
CA THR A 77 -12.56 -8.13 13.61
C THR A 77 -12.06 -8.51 12.22
N LYS A 78 -12.43 -7.72 11.19
CA LYS A 78 -12.10 -7.98 9.78
C LYS A 78 -10.60 -7.90 9.53
N LYS A 79 -9.99 -8.96 8.98
CA LYS A 79 -8.54 -9.02 8.66
C LYS A 79 -8.09 -7.82 7.81
N ARG A 80 -8.89 -7.42 6.83
CA ARG A 80 -8.63 -6.26 5.96
C ARG A 80 -8.51 -4.96 6.74
N TYR A 81 -9.41 -4.74 7.71
CA TYR A 81 -9.35 -3.55 8.56
C TYR A 81 -8.12 -3.59 9.50
N LYS A 82 -7.78 -4.77 10.03
CA LYS A 82 -6.54 -4.95 10.80
C LYS A 82 -5.29 -4.67 9.96
N CYS A 83 -5.26 -5.09 8.69
CA CYS A 83 -4.18 -4.77 7.75
C CYS A 83 -4.04 -3.25 7.58
N TYR A 84 -5.15 -2.56 7.31
CA TYR A 84 -5.17 -1.09 7.19
C TYR A 84 -4.58 -0.38 8.42
N LEU A 85 -5.01 -0.74 9.63
CA LEU A 85 -4.51 -0.13 10.86
C LEU A 85 -3.04 -0.45 11.10
N ARG A 86 -2.61 -1.69 10.85
CA ARG A 86 -1.22 -2.12 11.03
C ARG A 86 -0.29 -1.41 10.06
N ALA A 87 -0.65 -1.31 8.79
CA ALA A 87 0.14 -0.61 7.79
C ALA A 87 0.34 0.86 8.18
N ASN A 88 -0.75 1.59 8.49
CA ASN A 88 -0.66 2.98 8.95
C ASN A 88 0.19 3.13 10.22
N LYS A 89 0.03 2.22 11.19
CA LYS A 89 0.87 2.23 12.41
C LYS A 89 2.35 2.07 12.05
N ILE A 90 2.69 1.09 11.23
CA ILE A 90 4.08 0.81 10.83
C ILE A 90 4.69 2.03 10.14
N LEU A 91 3.98 2.62 9.17
CA LEU A 91 4.42 3.79 8.39
C LEU A 91 4.51 5.08 9.25
N ALA A 92 3.72 5.18 10.32
CA ALA A 92 3.73 6.33 11.22
C ALA A 92 4.83 6.28 12.30
N THR A 93 5.24 5.07 12.74
CA THR A 93 6.14 4.90 13.88
C THR A 93 7.56 4.51 13.52
N ASN A 94 7.80 3.98 12.33
CA ASN A 94 9.12 3.50 11.90
C ASN A 94 9.67 4.35 10.76
N THR A 95 10.99 4.41 10.65
CA THR A 95 11.65 4.94 9.45
C THR A 95 11.46 3.98 8.29
N ILE A 96 11.27 4.50 7.07
CA ILE A 96 10.97 3.69 5.89
C ILE A 96 12.03 2.61 5.62
N GLU A 97 13.30 2.90 5.89
CA GLU A 97 14.42 1.96 5.75
C GLU A 97 14.31 0.72 6.65
N ASN A 98 13.60 0.82 7.78
CA ASN A 98 13.47 -0.26 8.76
C ASN A 98 12.17 -1.06 8.58
N ILE A 99 11.38 -0.75 7.56
CA ILE A 99 10.10 -1.41 7.30
C ILE A 99 10.32 -2.50 6.25
N ASN A 100 10.02 -3.76 6.61
CA ASN A 100 9.89 -4.82 5.60
C ASN A 100 8.58 -4.61 4.82
N TYR A 101 8.67 -4.54 3.50
CA TYR A 101 7.51 -4.26 2.64
C TYR A 101 6.34 -5.24 2.83
N LEU A 102 6.62 -6.54 3.03
CA LEU A 102 5.59 -7.55 3.26
C LEU A 102 4.84 -7.36 4.59
N ASP A 103 5.43 -6.70 5.58
CA ASP A 103 4.76 -6.45 6.86
C ASP A 103 3.54 -5.53 6.72
N LEU A 104 3.52 -4.68 5.69
CA LEU A 104 2.38 -3.81 5.37
C LEU A 104 1.14 -4.64 5.00
N PHE A 105 1.33 -5.80 4.37
CA PHE A 105 0.24 -6.69 3.94
C PHE A 105 -0.27 -7.63 5.04
N ARG A 106 0.34 -7.66 6.23
CA ARG A 106 -0.11 -8.51 7.35
C ARG A 106 -1.39 -7.95 8.00
N PRO A 107 -2.38 -8.79 8.36
CA PRO A 107 -2.36 -10.25 8.40
C PRO A 107 -2.92 -10.94 7.14
N CYS A 108 -3.07 -10.20 6.04
CA CYS A 108 -3.69 -10.67 4.79
C CYS A 108 -2.72 -11.42 3.85
N LEU A 109 -1.45 -11.55 4.23
CA LEU A 109 -0.48 -12.39 3.52
C LEU A 109 -0.92 -13.86 3.46
N MET A 110 -1.50 -14.39 4.53
CA MET A 110 -1.90 -15.80 4.57
C MET A 110 -3.14 -16.02 3.70
N ASN A 111 -3.01 -16.92 2.73
CA ASN A 111 -4.04 -17.36 1.76
C ASN A 111 -4.23 -16.47 0.54
N THR A 112 -3.23 -15.66 0.17
CA THR A 112 -3.27 -14.92 -1.11
C THR A 112 -1.97 -15.09 -1.88
N ASP A 113 -2.07 -15.56 -3.13
CA ASP A 113 -0.92 -15.69 -4.02
C ASP A 113 -0.58 -14.37 -4.73
N LEU A 114 -1.59 -13.51 -4.92
CA LEU A 114 -1.49 -12.23 -5.61
C LEU A 114 -1.72 -11.05 -4.66
N LEU A 115 -0.70 -10.22 -4.48
CA LEU A 115 -0.76 -9.00 -3.67
C LEU A 115 -0.73 -7.79 -4.59
N GLY A 116 -1.59 -6.81 -4.34
CA GLY A 116 -1.64 -5.62 -5.17
C GLY A 116 -1.63 -4.33 -4.37
N GLU A 117 -1.06 -3.29 -4.96
CA GLU A 117 -1.16 -1.91 -4.48
C GLU A 117 -1.13 -0.95 -5.67
N VAL A 118 -1.53 0.29 -5.45
CA VAL A 118 -1.49 1.32 -6.48
C VAL A 118 -0.91 2.57 -5.83
N THR A 119 0.26 2.97 -6.31
CA THR A 119 0.94 4.22 -5.97
C THR A 119 1.39 4.87 -7.28
N PRO A 120 0.63 5.84 -7.81
CA PRO A 120 0.91 6.49 -9.08
C PRO A 120 2.37 6.99 -9.19
N GLU A 121 2.85 7.62 -8.13
CA GLU A 121 4.17 8.27 -8.01
C GLU A 121 5.36 7.35 -8.26
N TYR A 122 5.17 6.02 -8.23
CA TYR A 122 6.22 5.10 -8.64
C TYR A 122 6.61 5.23 -10.13
N MET A 123 5.82 5.93 -10.95
CA MET A 123 6.27 6.31 -12.30
C MET A 123 7.51 7.23 -12.31
N LEU A 124 7.85 7.84 -11.16
CA LEU A 124 8.98 8.75 -11.00
C LEU A 124 10.25 8.05 -10.48
N LEU A 125 10.20 6.74 -10.23
CA LEU A 125 11.37 5.98 -9.77
C LEU A 125 12.49 6.02 -10.81
N ASN A 126 13.72 6.24 -10.35
CA ASN A 126 14.92 6.10 -11.18
C ASN A 126 15.41 4.65 -11.25
N ASP A 127 16.41 4.35 -12.08
CA ASP A 127 16.90 2.99 -12.31
C ASP A 127 17.33 2.27 -11.01
N ILE A 128 17.96 3.00 -10.08
CA ILE A 128 18.37 2.46 -8.76
C ILE A 128 17.13 2.05 -7.95
N ALA A 129 16.09 2.88 -7.96
CA ALA A 129 14.85 2.62 -7.27
C ALA A 129 14.02 1.50 -7.92
N ILE A 130 14.06 1.39 -9.25
CA ILE A 130 13.42 0.31 -9.99
C ILE A 130 14.10 -1.02 -9.66
N GLU A 131 15.43 -1.08 -9.63
CA GLU A 131 16.15 -2.29 -9.28
C GLU A 131 15.88 -2.70 -7.81
N ASN A 132 15.85 -1.73 -6.90
CA ASN A 132 15.46 -1.99 -5.52
C ASN A 132 14.03 -2.53 -5.42
N MET A 133 13.07 -1.87 -6.08
CA MET A 133 11.68 -2.33 -6.15
C MET A 133 11.62 -3.77 -6.65
N LYS A 134 12.29 -4.08 -7.78
CA LYS A 134 12.38 -5.43 -8.36
C LYS A 134 12.89 -6.45 -7.35
N SER A 135 13.96 -6.15 -6.61
CA SER A 135 14.50 -7.04 -5.57
C SER A 135 13.54 -7.31 -4.40
N VAL A 136 12.62 -6.38 -4.13
CA VAL A 136 11.63 -6.49 -3.04
C VAL A 136 10.36 -7.20 -3.50
N ILE A 137 9.84 -6.87 -4.69
CA ILE A 137 8.56 -7.40 -5.19
C ILE A 137 8.73 -8.65 -6.08
N GLY A 138 9.96 -9.02 -6.41
CA GLY A 138 10.31 -10.18 -7.22
C GLY A 138 10.22 -9.91 -8.74
N GLU A 139 10.93 -10.75 -9.51
CA GLU A 139 11.03 -10.60 -10.97
C GLU A 139 9.71 -10.83 -11.71
N ASN A 140 8.80 -11.59 -11.11
CA ASN A 140 7.52 -11.97 -11.70
C ASN A 140 6.39 -10.95 -11.43
N ALA A 141 6.71 -9.79 -10.83
CA ALA A 141 5.73 -8.76 -10.56
C ALA A 141 5.13 -8.19 -11.86
N ALA A 142 3.81 -7.98 -11.86
CA ALA A 142 3.12 -7.31 -12.95
C ALA A 142 3.01 -5.81 -12.64
N ILE A 143 3.45 -4.97 -13.58
CA ILE A 143 3.33 -3.51 -13.48
C ILE A 143 2.22 -3.05 -14.43
N ILE A 144 1.24 -2.31 -13.90
CA ILE A 144 0.15 -1.72 -14.68
C ILE A 144 0.37 -0.21 -14.70
N LEU A 145 0.76 0.33 -15.85
CA LEU A 145 0.91 1.75 -16.07
C LEU A 145 -0.40 2.35 -16.57
N ILE A 146 -0.94 3.34 -15.85
CA ILE A 146 -2.08 4.15 -16.30
C ILE A 146 -1.57 5.51 -16.77
N CYS A 147 -1.87 5.83 -18.03
CA CYS A 147 -1.61 7.13 -18.64
C CYS A 147 -2.89 7.68 -19.25
N ARG A 148 -3.04 9.01 -19.25
CA ARG A 148 -4.11 9.74 -19.93
C ARG A 148 -3.52 10.84 -20.79
#